data_AF-A0A7C1P6G6-F1
#
_entry.id   AF-A0A7C1P6G6-F1
#
_cell.length_a   1.000
_cell.length_b   1.000
_cell.length_c   1.000
_cell.angle_alpha   90.00
_cell.angle_beta   90.00
_cell.angle_gamma   90.00
#
_symmetry.space_group_name_H-M   'P 1'
#
loop_
_entity.id
_entity.type
_entity.pdbx_description
1 polymer ?
#
loop_
_entity_poly.entity_id
_entity_poly.type
_entity_poly.pdbx_seq_one_letter_code
_entity_poly.pdbx_strand_id
1 'polypeptide(L)'
;MPLQYNIANVVERFVKRVMDLAGAVAARANLNHPSVTEVHVLEGSARPPKSALAVTEGSFIVPEAGAIYVVKADPSLLVLRLTAAYFALAMWSTYGTFSPELAAEMARQNYFLILVNALREYR
;
A
#
# COMPACT_ATOMS: atom_id res chain seq x y z
N MET A 1 8.85 34.91 -3.97
CA MET A 1 9.54 33.61 -4.03
C MET A 1 8.47 32.54 -4.10
N PRO A 2 8.37 31.73 -5.17
CA PRO A 2 7.40 30.65 -5.23
C PRO A 2 7.82 29.56 -4.22
N LEU A 3 6.90 29.15 -3.36
CA LEU A 3 7.05 27.98 -2.50
C LEU A 3 7.26 26.75 -3.40
N GLN A 4 8.51 26.27 -3.51
CA GLN A 4 8.76 24.91 -3.98
C GLN A 4 8.17 23.97 -2.93
N TYR A 5 6.89 23.62 -3.09
CA TYR A 5 6.31 22.50 -2.37
C TYR A 5 7.16 21.29 -2.70
N ASN A 6 7.83 20.73 -1.69
CA ASN A 6 8.66 19.55 -1.87
C ASN A 6 7.73 18.34 -2.08
N ILE A 7 7.36 18.09 -3.34
CA ILE A 7 6.35 17.10 -3.76
C ILE A 7 6.71 15.70 -3.22
N ALA A 8 8.00 15.38 -3.08
CA ALA A 8 8.49 14.15 -2.48
C ALA A 8 7.98 13.95 -1.04
N ASN A 9 8.11 14.98 -0.18
CA ASN A 9 7.63 14.93 1.21
C ASN A 9 6.10 14.77 1.29
N VAL A 10 5.36 15.25 0.30
CA VAL A 10 3.91 15.16 0.27
C VAL A 10 3.46 13.74 -0.06
N VAL A 11 4.10 13.12 -1.06
CA VAL A 11 3.81 11.73 -1.44
C VAL A 11 4.21 10.76 -0.34
N GLU A 12 5.39 10.93 0.29
CA GLU A 12 5.82 10.08 1.40
C GLU A 12 4.86 10.12 2.58
N ARG A 13 4.39 11.32 2.97
CA ARG A 13 3.38 11.46 4.03
C ARG A 13 2.07 10.80 3.66
N PHE A 14 1.63 10.94 2.42
CA PHE A 14 0.41 10.29 1.93
C PHE A 14 0.53 8.76 1.99
N VAL A 15 1.63 8.20 1.47
CA VAL A 15 1.91 6.76 1.52
C VAL A 15 1.91 6.27 2.95
N LYS A 16 2.70 6.91 3.84
CA LYS A 16 2.75 6.55 5.26
C LYS A 16 1.37 6.55 5.89
N ARG A 17 0.55 7.57 5.62
CA ARG A 17 -0.80 7.67 6.16
C ARG A 17 -1.71 6.53 5.68
N VAL A 18 -1.66 6.18 4.40
CA VAL A 18 -2.43 5.04 3.86
C VAL A 18 -2.02 3.76 4.57
N MET A 19 -0.73 3.56 4.80
CA MET A 19 -0.18 2.40 5.48
C MET A 19 -0.60 2.32 6.95
N ASP A 20 -0.57 3.45 7.68
CA ASP A 20 -1.03 3.53 9.07
C ASP A 20 -2.53 3.17 9.18
N LEU A 21 -3.36 3.68 8.25
CA LEU A 21 -4.79 3.38 8.19
C LEU A 21 -5.05 1.90 7.85
N ALA A 22 -4.31 1.35 6.89
CA ALA A 22 -4.36 -0.07 6.56
C ALA A 22 -3.93 -0.93 7.76
N GLY A 23 -2.92 -0.51 8.52
CA GLY A 23 -2.48 -1.17 9.75
C GLY A 23 -3.56 -1.20 10.83
N ALA A 24 -4.27 -0.10 11.03
CA ALA A 24 -5.40 -0.05 11.96
C ALA A 24 -6.53 -1.02 11.55
N VAL A 25 -6.80 -1.14 10.25
CA VAL A 25 -7.79 -2.09 9.73
C VAL A 25 -7.31 -3.54 9.88
N ALA A 26 -6.03 -3.82 9.56
CA ALA A 26 -5.42 -5.14 9.74
C ALA A 26 -5.48 -5.62 11.19
N ALA A 27 -5.17 -4.73 12.14
CA ALA A 27 -5.25 -5.04 13.57
C ALA A 27 -6.67 -5.40 14.02
N ARG A 28 -7.70 -4.69 13.52
CA ARG A 28 -9.11 -5.02 13.80
C ARG A 28 -9.53 -6.39 13.23
N ALA A 29 -8.86 -6.85 12.18
CA ALA A 29 -9.06 -8.17 11.60
C ALA A 29 -8.17 -9.26 12.21
N ASN A 30 -7.46 -8.97 13.31
CA ASN A 30 -6.48 -9.87 13.94
C ASN A 30 -5.34 -10.33 13.02
N LEU A 31 -4.95 -9.48 12.05
CA LEU A 31 -3.76 -9.71 11.25
C LEU A 31 -2.53 -9.10 11.95
N ASN A 32 -1.41 -9.81 11.88
CA ASN A 32 -0.11 -9.33 12.33
C ASN A 32 0.28 -8.07 11.56
N HIS A 33 0.93 -7.14 12.26
CA HIS A 33 1.55 -5.99 11.61
C HIS A 33 2.72 -6.48 10.75
N PRO A 34 2.69 -6.32 9.42
CA PRO A 34 3.83 -6.66 8.59
C PRO A 34 4.97 -5.68 8.83
N SER A 35 6.21 -6.16 8.78
CA SER A 35 7.39 -5.30 8.75
C SER A 35 7.57 -4.74 7.33
N VAL A 36 7.00 -3.56 7.07
CA VAL A 36 7.20 -2.87 5.79
C VAL A 36 8.48 -2.05 5.86
N THR A 37 9.48 -2.42 5.08
CA THR A 37 10.81 -1.80 5.06
C THR A 37 10.90 -0.68 4.04
N GLU A 38 10.22 -0.85 2.90
CA GLU A 38 10.30 0.07 1.77
C GLU A 38 9.00 0.07 0.93
N VAL A 39 8.67 1.23 0.37
CA VAL A 39 7.58 1.39 -0.59
C VAL A 39 8.10 2.11 -1.81
N HIS A 40 8.00 1.45 -2.96
CA HIS A 40 8.48 1.94 -4.26
C HIS A 40 7.31 2.29 -5.16
N VAL A 41 7.26 3.53 -5.63
CA VAL A 41 6.29 3.97 -6.64
C VAL A 41 6.96 3.92 -8.02
N LEU A 42 6.52 2.99 -8.86
CA LEU A 42 7.07 2.75 -10.19
C LEU A 42 6.49 3.75 -11.20
N GLU A 43 7.36 4.45 -11.92
CA GLU A 43 6.98 5.41 -12.96
C GLU A 43 7.29 4.90 -14.38
N GLY A 44 6.44 5.27 -15.35
CA GLY A 44 6.67 4.97 -16.76
C GLY A 44 6.70 3.47 -17.07
N SER A 45 7.81 3.00 -17.66
CA SER A 45 8.02 1.61 -18.02
C SER A 45 8.72 0.77 -16.94
N ALA A 46 8.94 1.34 -15.75
CA ALA A 46 9.55 0.64 -14.62
C ALA A 46 8.70 -0.59 -14.23
N ARG A 47 9.38 -1.71 -13.99
CA ARG A 47 8.75 -2.98 -13.63
C ARG A 47 9.16 -3.38 -12.21
N PRO A 48 8.29 -4.06 -11.47
CA PRO A 48 8.67 -4.63 -10.18
C PRO A 48 9.80 -5.68 -10.38
N PRO A 49 10.57 -5.97 -9.32
CA PRO A 49 11.60 -7.01 -9.39
C PRO A 49 10.97 -8.37 -9.70
N LYS A 50 11.75 -9.29 -10.30
CA LYS A 50 11.26 -10.63 -10.70
C LYS A 50 10.73 -11.47 -9.54
N SER A 51 11.20 -11.21 -8.32
CA SER A 51 10.74 -11.86 -7.09
C SER A 51 9.42 -11.30 -6.55
N ALA A 52 8.90 -10.22 -7.14
CA ALA A 52 7.68 -9.61 -6.64
C ALA A 52 6.44 -10.44 -7.00
N LEU A 53 5.60 -10.66 -5.99
CA LEU A 53 4.30 -11.31 -6.12
C LEU A 53 3.24 -10.25 -6.46
N ALA A 54 2.45 -10.50 -7.49
CA ALA A 54 1.37 -9.62 -7.89
C ALA A 54 0.16 -9.79 -6.97
N VAL A 55 -0.29 -8.70 -6.35
CA VAL A 55 -1.48 -8.68 -5.47
C VAL A 55 -2.71 -8.27 -6.25
N THR A 56 -2.59 -7.17 -6.98
CA THR A 56 -3.63 -6.65 -7.89
C THR A 56 -2.96 -5.87 -9.01
N GLU A 57 -3.73 -5.35 -9.96
CA GLU A 57 -3.19 -4.62 -11.10
C GLU A 57 -2.38 -3.40 -10.63
N GLY A 58 -1.08 -3.44 -10.91
CA GLY A 58 -0.13 -2.40 -10.51
C GLY A 58 0.22 -2.39 -9.03
N SER A 59 -0.01 -3.48 -8.29
CA SER A 59 0.38 -3.63 -6.89
C SER A 59 1.10 -4.96 -6.68
N PHE A 60 2.29 -4.90 -6.10
CA PHE A 60 3.18 -6.04 -5.92
C PHE A 60 3.88 -5.99 -4.56
N ILE A 61 4.30 -7.14 -4.07
CA ILE A 61 5.03 -7.28 -2.81
C ILE A 61 6.23 -8.20 -2.96
N VAL A 62 7.27 -7.99 -2.15
CA VAL A 62 8.33 -8.97 -1.90
C VAL A 62 8.28 -9.30 -0.41
N PRO A 63 7.57 -10.37 -0.02
CA PRO A 63 7.29 -10.64 1.39
C PRO A 63 8.54 -10.76 2.27
N GLU A 64 9.57 -11.44 1.77
CA GLU A 64 10.82 -11.69 2.49
C GLU A 64 11.61 -10.41 2.74
N ALA A 65 11.48 -9.42 1.85
CA ALA A 65 12.12 -8.12 1.98
C ALA A 65 11.26 -7.12 2.75
N GLY A 66 9.96 -7.40 2.95
CA GLY A 66 9.00 -6.43 3.48
C GLY A 66 8.75 -5.25 2.54
N ALA A 67 8.92 -5.45 1.24
CA ALA A 67 8.88 -4.38 0.24
C ALA A 67 7.55 -4.34 -0.51
N ILE A 68 7.03 -3.13 -0.75
CA ILE A 68 5.85 -2.88 -1.57
C ILE A 68 6.24 -2.13 -2.83
N TYR A 69 5.73 -2.57 -3.98
CA TYR A 69 5.90 -1.89 -5.26
C TYR A 69 4.52 -1.56 -5.83
N VAL A 70 4.27 -0.29 -6.12
CA VAL A 70 3.02 0.15 -6.74
C VAL A 70 3.29 0.95 -7.99
N VAL A 71 2.55 0.69 -9.06
CA VAL A 71 2.61 1.52 -10.27
C VAL A 71 1.93 2.85 -9.99
N LYS A 72 2.55 3.94 -10.43
CA LYS A 72 1.98 5.29 -10.31
C LYS A 72 0.58 5.35 -10.94
N ALA A 73 -0.33 6.01 -10.23
CA ALA A 73 -1.69 6.25 -10.66
C ALA A 73 -2.22 7.52 -10.00
N ASP A 74 -3.48 7.85 -10.26
CA ASP A 74 -4.19 8.85 -9.48
C ASP A 74 -4.23 8.45 -7.98
N PRO A 75 -4.41 9.42 -7.06
CA PRO A 75 -4.35 9.15 -5.63
C PRO A 75 -5.35 8.08 -5.15
N SER A 76 -6.51 7.98 -5.80
CA SER A 76 -7.55 7.04 -5.41
C SER A 76 -7.13 5.59 -5.70
N LEU A 77 -6.61 5.34 -6.91
CA LEU A 77 -6.08 4.03 -7.26
C LEU A 77 -4.80 3.70 -6.50
N LEU A 78 -3.96 4.70 -6.19
CA LEU A 78 -2.77 4.52 -5.36
C LEU A 78 -3.14 4.01 -3.96
N VAL A 79 -4.19 4.54 -3.33
CA VAL A 79 -4.70 4.07 -2.03
C VAL A 79 -5.08 2.60 -2.11
N LEU A 80 -5.86 2.21 -3.13
CA LEU A 80 -6.29 0.83 -3.30
C LEU A 80 -5.08 -0.12 -3.45
N ARG A 81 -4.11 0.25 -4.29
CA ARG A 81 -2.90 -0.54 -4.55
C ARG A 81 -2.04 -0.72 -3.30
N LEU A 82 -1.80 0.36 -2.56
CA LEU A 82 -1.03 0.35 -1.32
C LEU A 82 -1.73 -0.50 -0.26
N THR A 83 -3.04 -0.32 -0.10
CA THR A 83 -3.84 -1.05 0.88
C THR A 83 -3.84 -2.55 0.59
N ALA A 84 -4.01 -2.94 -0.67
CA ALA A 84 -3.96 -4.35 -1.08
C ALA A 84 -2.59 -4.97 -0.79
N ALA A 85 -1.50 -4.28 -1.15
CA ALA A 85 -0.15 -4.74 -0.85
C ALA A 85 0.10 -4.89 0.66
N TYR A 86 -0.34 -3.92 1.45
CA TYR A 86 -0.24 -3.97 2.91
C TYR A 86 -0.95 -5.22 3.47
N PHE A 87 -2.20 -5.46 3.06
CA PHE A 87 -2.94 -6.62 3.53
C PHE A 87 -2.34 -7.94 3.07
N ALA A 88 -1.77 -8.00 1.87
CA ALA A 88 -1.07 -9.19 1.41
C ALA A 88 0.16 -9.49 2.27
N LEU A 89 0.94 -8.49 2.65
CA LEU A 89 2.03 -8.65 3.61
C LEU A 89 1.54 -9.01 5.01
N ALA A 90 0.45 -8.42 5.47
CA ALA A 90 -0.14 -8.72 6.78
C ALA A 90 -0.62 -10.18 6.85
N MET A 91 -1.28 -10.66 5.80
CA MET A 91 -1.71 -12.06 5.67
C MET A 91 -0.52 -13.01 5.61
N TRP A 92 0.52 -12.67 4.83
CA TRP A 92 1.76 -13.44 4.81
C TRP A 92 2.40 -13.53 6.19
N SER A 93 2.50 -12.40 6.91
CA SER A 93 3.04 -12.33 8.28
C SER A 93 2.19 -13.11 9.30
N THR A 94 0.90 -13.27 9.04
CA THR A 94 -0.03 -13.96 9.97
C THR A 94 -0.09 -15.47 9.71
N TYR A 95 -0.20 -15.86 8.44
CA TYR A 95 -0.52 -17.23 8.03
C TYR A 95 0.62 -17.93 7.32
N GLY A 96 1.70 -17.22 6.94
CA GLY A 96 2.78 -17.76 6.12
C GLY A 96 2.37 -18.10 4.69
N THR A 97 1.20 -17.62 4.24
CA THR A 97 0.64 -17.91 2.92
C THR A 97 0.29 -16.64 2.17
N PHE A 98 0.48 -16.68 0.85
CA PHE A 98 0.13 -15.59 -0.04
C PHE A 98 -1.27 -15.83 -0.61
N SER A 99 -2.23 -14.95 -0.29
CA SER A 99 -3.57 -14.94 -0.87
C SER A 99 -3.90 -13.56 -1.43
N PRO A 100 -3.62 -13.30 -2.72
CA PRO A 100 -3.84 -12.00 -3.33
C PRO A 100 -5.33 -11.66 -3.43
N GLU A 101 -6.20 -12.65 -3.61
CA GLU A 101 -7.65 -12.45 -3.71
C GLU A 101 -8.23 -11.93 -2.38
N LEU A 102 -7.82 -12.54 -1.26
CA LEU A 102 -8.29 -12.11 0.06
C LEU A 102 -7.75 -10.72 0.42
N ALA A 103 -6.48 -10.45 0.11
CA ALA A 103 -5.87 -9.14 0.33
C ALA A 103 -6.56 -8.04 -0.50
N ALA A 104 -6.83 -8.31 -1.78
CA ALA A 104 -7.54 -7.40 -2.66
C ALA A 104 -8.99 -7.19 -2.21
N GLU A 105 -9.67 -8.24 -1.75
CA GLU A 105 -11.04 -8.13 -1.26
C GLU A 105 -11.10 -7.31 0.03
N MET A 106 -10.22 -7.57 0.99
CA MET A 106 -10.10 -6.77 2.21
C MET A 106 -9.79 -5.30 1.91
N ALA A 107 -8.94 -5.04 0.91
CA ALA A 107 -8.66 -3.69 0.43
C ALA A 107 -9.91 -3.02 -0.15
N ARG A 108 -10.67 -3.72 -1.00
CA ARG A 108 -11.94 -3.20 -1.56
C ARG A 108 -12.96 -2.85 -0.48
N GLN A 109 -13.15 -3.74 0.50
CA GLN A 109 -14.11 -3.54 1.58
C GLN A 109 -13.78 -2.33 2.46
N ASN A 110 -12.48 -2.02 2.62
CA ASN A 110 -12.02 -0.92 3.46
C ASN A 110 -11.58 0.32 2.67
N TYR A 111 -11.67 0.27 1.34
CA TYR A 111 -11.14 1.28 0.43
C TYR A 111 -11.69 2.67 0.72
N PHE A 112 -13.01 2.81 0.79
CA PHE A 112 -13.64 4.12 0.98
C PHE A 112 -13.28 4.74 2.33
N LEU A 113 -13.22 3.92 3.39
CA LEU A 113 -12.80 4.37 4.72
C LEU A 113 -11.37 4.90 4.69
N ILE A 114 -10.44 4.15 4.10
CA ILE A 114 -9.02 4.53 4.04
C ILE A 114 -8.85 5.77 3.15
N LEU A 115 -9.48 5.80 1.98
CA LEU A 115 -9.40 6.92 1.03
C LEU A 115 -9.88 8.23 1.67
N VAL A 116 -11.06 8.25 2.29
CA VAL A 116 -11.62 9.46 2.90
C VAL A 116 -10.73 9.95 4.04
N ASN A 117 -10.21 9.05 4.87
CA ASN A 117 -9.35 9.43 5.99
C ASN A 117 -7.93 9.82 5.57
N ALA A 118 -7.43 9.30 4.45
CA ALA A 118 -6.16 9.72 3.87
C ALA A 118 -6.25 11.12 3.25
N LEU A 119 -7.38 11.46 2.61
CA LEU A 119 -7.59 12.75 1.97
C LEU A 119 -7.97 13.88 2.95
N ARG A 120 -8.61 13.56 4.09
CA ARG A 120 -9.03 14.57 5.09
C ARG A 120 -7.87 15.36 5.70
N GLU A 121 -6.72 14.72 5.89
CA GLU A 121 -5.52 15.37 6.46
C GLU A 121 -4.54 15.87 5.40
N TYR A 122 -4.89 15.73 4.11
CA TYR A 122 -4.09 16.25 3.00
C TYR A 122 -4.42 17.72 2.67
N ARG A 123 -5.54 18.25 3.19
CA ARG A 123 -5.96 19.66 3.08
C ARG A 123 -5.40 20.49 4.21
#